data_AF-A0A1B7UXK7-F1
#
_entry.id   AF-A0A1B7UXK7-F1
#
_cell.length_a   1.000
_cell.length_b   1.000
_cell.length_c   1.000
_cell.angle_alpha   90.00
_cell.angle_beta   90.00
_cell.angle_gamma   90.00
#
_symmetry.space_group_name_H-M   'P 1'
#
loop_
_entity.id
_entity.type
_entity.pdbx_description
1 polymer ?
#
loop_
_entity_poly.entity_id
_entity_poly.type
_entity_poly.pdbx_seq_one_letter_code
_entity_poly.pdbx_strand_id
1 'polypeptide(L)'
;MSGNTSFDQLQPANQQQATVYLPYIQGSKRNLLPYAISLYKTRELEGQRKIEGGKNISFVATWNDATLPLDSTICRIQFETNSELTYEVMMPSFEFISFLIELMENYKRNSISDFPKSFYRKLLHLED
;
A
#
# COMPACT_ATOMS: atom_id res chain seq x y z
N MET A 1 -14.44 -14.29 1.35
CA MET A 1 -14.88 -12.92 1.61
C MET A 1 -13.71 -12.04 1.24
N SER A 2 -13.83 -11.31 0.14
CA SER A 2 -12.81 -10.40 -0.38
C SER A 2 -12.57 -9.30 0.66
N GLY A 3 -11.31 -9.02 1.01
CA GLY A 3 -10.97 -7.95 1.97
C GLY A 3 -11.69 -6.65 1.60
N ASN A 4 -12.30 -6.00 2.59
CA ASN A 4 -13.41 -5.07 2.38
C ASN A 4 -12.98 -3.67 1.88
N THR A 5 -11.79 -3.54 1.29
CA THR A 5 -11.34 -2.27 0.72
C THR A 5 -11.86 -2.13 -0.71
N SER A 6 -13.04 -1.53 -0.84
CA SER A 6 -13.59 -1.17 -2.15
C SER A 6 -12.87 0.05 -2.69
N PHE A 7 -11.76 -0.17 -3.41
CA PHE A 7 -11.03 0.91 -4.09
C PHE A 7 -11.93 1.71 -5.04
N ASP A 8 -13.00 1.07 -5.53
CA ASP A 8 -13.99 1.67 -6.43
C ASP A 8 -14.81 2.80 -5.77
N GLN A 9 -14.82 2.88 -4.43
CA GLN A 9 -15.52 3.92 -3.68
C GLN A 9 -14.62 5.07 -3.23
N LEU A 10 -13.30 4.94 -3.40
CA LEU A 10 -12.36 5.99 -3.00
C LEU A 10 -12.60 7.25 -3.83
N GLN A 11 -12.85 8.36 -3.14
CA GLN A 11 -12.85 9.67 -3.76
C GLN A 11 -11.40 10.14 -3.93
N PRO A 12 -11.05 10.80 -5.05
CA PRO A 12 -9.70 11.32 -5.24
C PRO A 12 -9.36 12.36 -4.17
N ALA A 13 -8.14 12.33 -3.66
CA ALA A 13 -7.64 13.36 -2.75
C ALA A 13 -7.58 14.73 -3.42
N ASN A 14 -7.48 15.79 -2.61
CA ASN A 14 -7.40 17.13 -3.16
C ASN A 14 -6.11 17.35 -3.98
N GLN A 15 -6.17 18.27 -4.94
CA GLN A 15 -5.06 18.52 -5.85
C GLN A 15 -3.80 19.03 -5.15
N GLN A 16 -3.96 19.81 -4.07
CA GLN A 16 -2.84 20.35 -3.30
C GLN A 16 -2.00 19.23 -2.66
N GLN A 17 -2.67 18.22 -2.10
CA GLN A 17 -2.05 17.01 -1.55
C GLN A 17 -1.39 16.18 -2.64
N ALA A 18 -2.01 16.02 -3.80
CA ALA A 18 -1.38 15.30 -4.91
C ALA A 18 -0.13 16.02 -5.44
N THR A 19 -0.15 17.35 -5.48
CA THR A 19 0.92 18.17 -6.09
C THR A 19 2.27 17.96 -5.42
N VAL A 20 2.32 17.86 -4.08
CA VAL A 20 3.58 17.68 -3.35
C VAL A 20 4.26 16.34 -3.66
N TYR A 21 3.49 15.32 -4.05
CA TYR A 21 4.02 13.99 -4.41
C TYR A 21 4.45 13.88 -5.88
N LEU A 22 4.00 14.76 -6.78
CA LEU A 22 4.29 14.68 -8.22
C LEU A 22 5.78 14.50 -8.61
N PRO A 23 6.75 15.13 -7.92
CA PRO A 23 8.17 14.95 -8.24
C PRO A 23 8.69 13.51 -8.01
N TYR A 24 8.05 12.77 -7.11
CA TYR A 24 8.47 11.44 -6.67
C TYR A 24 7.73 10.30 -7.39
N ILE A 25 6.64 10.62 -8.08
CA ILE A 25 5.77 9.64 -8.74
C ILE A 25 6.03 9.60 -10.25
N GLN A 26 6.32 8.40 -10.74
CA GLN A 26 6.50 8.11 -12.16
C GLN A 26 5.28 8.56 -12.98
N GLY A 27 5.53 9.14 -14.16
CA GLY A 27 4.49 9.78 -14.98
C GLY A 27 3.28 8.88 -15.27
N SER A 28 3.51 7.61 -15.56
CA SER A 28 2.47 6.61 -15.84
C SER A 28 1.55 6.31 -14.66
N LYS A 29 2.00 6.57 -13.43
CA LYS A 29 1.29 6.28 -12.17
C LYS A 29 0.51 7.48 -11.62
N ARG A 30 0.66 8.67 -12.22
CA ARG A 30 0.12 9.94 -11.68
C ARG A 30 -1.41 10.02 -11.69
N ASN A 31 -2.09 9.26 -12.55
CA ASN A 31 -3.56 9.19 -12.58
C ASN A 31 -4.14 8.51 -11.34
N LEU A 32 -3.41 7.58 -10.72
CA LEU A 32 -3.83 6.87 -9.51
C LEU A 32 -3.38 7.58 -8.23
N LEU A 33 -2.45 8.53 -8.33
CA LEU A 33 -1.90 9.25 -7.17
C LEU A 33 -2.97 9.84 -6.24
N PRO A 34 -4.01 10.56 -6.71
CA PRO A 34 -5.02 11.10 -5.80
C PRO A 34 -5.77 10.02 -5.03
N TYR A 35 -5.99 8.85 -5.62
CA TYR A 35 -6.68 7.74 -4.98
C TYR A 35 -5.78 7.00 -3.98
N ALA A 36 -4.49 6.84 -4.31
CA ALA A 36 -3.50 6.29 -3.39
C ALA A 36 -3.31 7.17 -2.15
N ILE A 37 -3.39 8.51 -2.30
CA ILE A 37 -3.39 9.43 -1.16
C ILE A 37 -4.66 9.27 -0.33
N SER A 38 -5.83 9.10 -0.95
CA SER A 38 -7.07 8.85 -0.21
C SER A 38 -7.02 7.52 0.54
N LEU A 39 -6.48 6.47 -0.07
CA LEU A 39 -6.21 5.21 0.59
C LEU A 39 -5.22 5.39 1.74
N TYR A 40 -4.12 6.11 1.54
CA TYR A 40 -3.14 6.39 2.59
C TYR A 40 -3.79 7.03 3.85
N LYS A 41 -4.81 7.87 3.67
CA LYS A 41 -5.52 8.49 4.79
C LYS A 41 -6.44 7.57 5.57
N THR A 42 -6.82 6.41 5.03
CA THR A 42 -7.59 5.42 5.81
C THR A 42 -6.74 4.80 6.91
N ARG A 43 -5.40 4.83 6.76
CA ARG A 43 -4.39 4.29 7.71
C ARG A 43 -4.45 2.78 7.90
N GLU A 44 -5.33 2.11 7.17
CA GLU A 44 -5.48 0.67 7.20
C GLU A 44 -5.93 0.13 5.84
N LEU A 45 -5.53 -1.11 5.57
CA LEU A 45 -5.93 -1.89 4.41
C LEU A 45 -5.97 -3.37 4.77
N GLU A 46 -7.05 -4.05 4.38
CA GLU A 46 -7.11 -5.51 4.39
C GLU A 46 -6.72 -6.05 3.01
N GLY A 47 -5.90 -7.09 2.99
CA GLY A 47 -5.44 -7.69 1.75
C GLY A 47 -5.14 -9.17 1.87
N GLN A 48 -4.67 -9.73 0.76
CA GLN A 48 -4.31 -11.14 0.65
C GLN A 48 -3.03 -11.30 -0.14
N ARG A 49 -1.99 -11.86 0.48
CA ARG A 49 -0.78 -12.25 -0.20
C ARG A 49 -1.04 -13.50 -1.04
N LYS A 50 -0.89 -13.37 -2.36
CA LYS A 50 -1.00 -14.51 -3.27
C LYS A 50 0.20 -15.45 -3.10
N ILE A 51 -0.08 -16.74 -2.89
CA ILE A 51 0.92 -17.81 -2.82
C ILE A 51 0.81 -18.68 -4.07
N GLU A 52 1.92 -18.89 -4.77
CA GLU A 52 1.96 -19.75 -5.95
C GLU A 52 1.68 -21.20 -5.55
N GLY A 53 0.68 -21.82 -6.17
CA GLY A 53 0.28 -23.21 -5.88
C GLY A 53 -0.36 -23.44 -4.50
N GLY A 54 -0.65 -22.38 -3.74
CA GLY A 54 -1.15 -22.47 -2.37
C GLY A 54 -2.37 -21.59 -2.10
N LYS A 55 -2.82 -21.60 -0.84
CA LYS A 55 -3.88 -20.69 -0.35
C LYS A 55 -3.28 -19.29 -0.15
N ASN A 56 -4.04 -18.26 -0.53
CA ASN A 56 -3.68 -16.88 -0.20
C ASN A 56 -3.62 -16.69 1.33
N ILE A 57 -2.69 -15.85 1.77
CA ILE A 57 -2.49 -15.51 3.18
C ILE A 57 -3.13 -14.14 3.43
N SER A 58 -4.12 -14.06 4.32
CA SER A 58 -4.76 -12.79 4.66
C SER A 58 -3.81 -11.90 5.45
N PHE A 59 -3.87 -10.59 5.24
CA PHE A 59 -3.12 -9.63 6.04
C PHE A 59 -3.94 -8.36 6.34
N VAL A 60 -3.56 -7.70 7.42
CA VAL A 60 -3.97 -6.33 7.74
C VAL A 60 -2.72 -5.45 7.72
N ALA A 61 -2.75 -4.40 6.90
CA ALA A 61 -1.72 -3.37 6.86
C ALA A 61 -2.21 -2.14 7.61
N THR A 62 -1.37 -1.57 8.47
CA THR A 62 -1.63 -0.29 9.16
C THR A 62 -0.40 0.60 9.06
N TRP A 63 -0.57 1.91 9.15
CA TRP A 63 0.56 2.84 9.11
C TRP A 63 0.28 4.14 9.85
N ASN A 64 1.34 4.88 10.20
CA ASN A 64 1.24 6.21 10.77
C ASN A 64 0.89 7.26 9.70
N ASP A 65 0.42 8.41 10.15
CA ASP A 65 0.22 9.56 9.27
C ASP A 65 1.56 10.27 9.01
N ALA A 66 1.79 10.62 7.75
CA ALA A 66 2.96 11.37 7.30
C ALA A 66 2.46 12.49 6.37
N THR A 67 2.98 13.71 6.55
CA THR A 67 2.38 14.90 5.93
C THR A 67 3.07 15.27 4.63
N LEU A 68 4.39 15.07 4.58
CA LEU A 68 5.25 15.40 3.45
C LEU A 68 5.80 14.13 2.78
N PRO A 69 6.12 14.18 1.48
CA PRO A 69 6.62 13.02 0.75
C PRO A 69 7.86 12.36 1.36
N LEU A 70 8.75 13.15 1.97
CA LEU A 70 9.99 12.69 2.59
C LEU A 70 9.83 12.31 4.07
N ASP A 71 8.65 12.54 4.66
CA ASP A 71 8.38 12.12 6.03
C ASP A 71 8.37 10.59 6.11
N SER A 72 8.71 10.07 7.29
CA SER A 72 8.76 8.64 7.53
C SER A 72 7.36 8.03 7.71
N THR A 73 7.09 7.01 6.91
CA THR A 73 5.96 6.09 7.08
C THR A 73 6.47 4.78 7.64
N ILE A 74 5.88 4.35 8.75
CA ILE A 74 6.07 3.07 9.40
C ILE A 74 4.82 2.24 9.09
N CYS A 75 4.97 1.28 8.19
CA CYS A 75 3.91 0.34 7.86
C CYS A 75 4.09 -0.95 8.66
N ARG A 76 3.01 -1.40 9.31
CA ARG A 76 2.92 -2.68 10.00
C ARG A 76 2.02 -3.61 9.21
N ILE A 77 2.47 -4.84 8.99
CA ILE A 77 1.70 -5.90 8.36
C ILE A 77 1.51 -7.03 9.36
N GLN A 78 0.26 -7.39 9.63
CA GLN A 78 -0.11 -8.57 10.43
C GLN A 78 -0.74 -9.63 9.52
N PHE A 79 -0.16 -10.83 9.49
CA PHE A 79 -0.69 -11.95 8.70
C PHE A 79 -1.59 -12.88 9.53
N GLU A 80 -2.64 -13.42 8.90
CA GLU A 80 -3.57 -14.43 9.47
C GLU A 80 -4.14 -14.04 10.84
N THR A 81 -4.27 -12.74 11.12
CA THR A 81 -4.66 -12.22 12.46
C THR A 81 -3.79 -12.75 13.61
N ASN A 82 -2.58 -13.24 13.31
CA ASN A 82 -1.63 -13.76 14.29
C ASN A 82 -0.65 -12.65 14.67
N SER A 83 -0.67 -12.23 15.94
CA SER A 83 0.22 -11.18 16.44
C SER A 83 1.70 -11.54 16.35
N GLU A 84 2.06 -12.83 16.36
CA GLU A 84 3.43 -13.30 16.17
C GLU A 84 3.93 -13.12 14.73
N LEU A 85 3.01 -12.98 13.78
CA LEU A 85 3.31 -12.75 12.35
C LEU A 85 3.11 -11.27 11.99
N THR A 86 3.66 -10.40 12.83
CA THR A 86 3.64 -8.95 12.63
C THR A 86 5.02 -8.45 12.22
N TYR A 87 5.07 -7.75 11.10
CA TYR A 87 6.29 -7.16 10.54
C TYR A 87 6.11 -5.65 10.44
N GLU A 88 7.20 -4.91 10.60
CA GLU A 88 7.23 -3.46 10.49
C GLU A 88 8.29 -3.03 9.48
N VAL A 89 7.97 -2.03 8.66
CA VAL A 89 8.89 -1.46 7.69
C VAL A 89 8.77 0.06 7.68
N MET A 90 9.92 0.72 7.77
CA MET A 90 10.03 2.18 7.69
C MET A 90 10.49 2.60 6.29
N MET A 91 9.82 3.58 5.68
CA MET A 91 10.18 4.14 4.38
C MET A 91 9.65 5.57 4.23
N PRO A 92 10.19 6.40 3.33
CA PRO A 92 9.59 7.69 2.98
C PRO A 92 8.14 7.53 2.48
N SER A 93 7.27 8.47 2.81
CA SER A 93 5.85 8.42 2.45
C SER A 93 5.61 8.32 0.94
N PHE A 94 6.44 8.98 0.12
CA PHE A 94 6.33 8.89 -1.34
C PHE A 94 6.55 7.46 -1.85
N GLU A 95 7.43 6.71 -1.19
CA GLU A 95 7.75 5.34 -1.55
C GLU A 95 6.57 4.44 -1.18
N PHE A 96 6.02 4.61 0.02
CA PHE A 96 4.84 3.87 0.44
C PHE A 96 3.62 4.15 -0.45
N ILE A 97 3.37 5.42 -0.81
CA ILE A 97 2.31 5.78 -1.77
C ILE A 97 2.55 5.12 -3.14
N SER A 98 3.80 4.98 -3.57
CA SER A 98 4.11 4.25 -4.81
C SER A 98 3.72 2.77 -4.71
N PHE A 99 3.93 2.14 -3.56
CA PHE A 99 3.45 0.77 -3.30
C PHE A 99 1.93 0.68 -3.26
N LEU A 100 1.23 1.67 -2.69
CA LEU A 100 -0.24 1.72 -2.72
C LEU A 100 -0.77 1.84 -4.16
N ILE A 101 -0.11 2.62 -5.02
CA ILE A 101 -0.47 2.70 -6.45
C ILE A 101 -0.32 1.33 -7.12
N GLU A 102 0.81 0.65 -6.92
CA GLU A 102 1.04 -0.69 -7.50
C GLU A 102 0.04 -1.73 -6.98
N LEU A 103 -0.35 -1.63 -5.71
CA LEU A 103 -1.38 -2.47 -5.12
C LEU A 103 -2.74 -2.23 -5.77
N MET A 104 -3.14 -0.97 -5.98
CA MET A 104 -4.38 -0.63 -6.67
C MET A 104 -4.39 -1.11 -8.13
N GLU A 105 -3.26 -0.98 -8.84
CA GLU A 105 -3.10 -1.53 -10.18
C GLU A 105 -3.23 -3.06 -10.20
N ASN A 106 -2.67 -3.73 -9.20
CA ASN A 106 -2.77 -5.18 -9.05
C ASN A 106 -4.21 -5.62 -8.80
N TYR A 107 -4.93 -4.91 -7.92
CA TYR A 107 -6.34 -5.16 -7.69
C TYR A 107 -7.17 -4.99 -8.97
N LYS A 108 -6.92 -3.94 -9.75
CA LYS A 108 -7.64 -3.71 -11.01
C LYS A 108 -7.46 -4.87 -12.01
N ARG A 109 -6.30 -5.52 -12.02
CA ARG A 109 -6.00 -6.64 -12.92
C ARG A 109 -6.49 -7.99 -12.40
N ASN A 110 -6.37 -8.22 -11.09
CA ASN A 110 -6.48 -9.56 -10.49
C ASN A 110 -7.58 -9.68 -9.44
N SER A 111 -8.27 -8.60 -9.10
CA SER A 111 -9.25 -8.51 -8.00
C SER A 111 -8.69 -8.98 -6.65
N ILE A 112 -7.38 -8.80 -6.45
CA ILE A 112 -6.68 -9.13 -5.20
C ILE A 112 -5.88 -7.90 -4.75
N SER A 113 -6.13 -7.46 -3.53
CA SER A 113 -5.36 -6.43 -2.83
C SER A 113 -4.10 -7.08 -2.25
N ASP A 114 -3.02 -7.09 -3.03
CA ASP A 114 -1.72 -7.64 -2.65
C ASP A 114 -0.62 -6.63 -2.99
N PHE A 115 0.37 -6.49 -2.10
CA PHE A 115 1.53 -5.63 -2.35
C PHE A 115 2.46 -6.27 -3.41
N PRO A 116 3.24 -5.47 -4.14
CA PRO A 116 4.21 -6.00 -5.09
C PRO A 116 5.34 -6.76 -4.38
N LYS A 117 6.04 -7.66 -5.11
CA LYS A 117 7.17 -8.42 -4.56
C LYS A 117 8.27 -7.52 -3.95
N SER A 118 8.48 -6.33 -4.51
CA SER A 118 9.43 -5.31 -4.02
C SER A 118 9.10 -4.86 -2.59
N PHE A 119 7.83 -4.60 -2.28
CA PHE A 119 7.41 -4.24 -0.92
C PHE A 119 7.75 -5.35 0.09
N TYR A 120 7.46 -6.61 -0.25
CA TYR A 120 7.77 -7.74 0.63
C TYR A 120 9.27 -7.98 0.82
N ARG A 121 10.09 -7.71 -0.19
CA ARG A 121 11.55 -7.74 -0.02
C ARG A 121 11.99 -6.71 1.02
N LYS A 122 11.47 -5.48 0.94
CA LYS A 122 11.76 -4.44 1.92
C LYS A 122 11.24 -4.79 3.32
N LEU A 123 10.01 -5.29 3.43
CA LEU A 123 9.39 -5.75 4.68
C LEU A 123 10.22 -6.83 5.39
N LEU A 124 10.85 -7.71 4.61
CA LEU A 124 11.65 -8.83 5.13
C LEU A 124 13.15 -8.48 5.21
N HIS A 125 13.53 -7.21 5.00
CA HIS A 125 14.92 -6.74 4.98
C HIS A 125 15.82 -7.54 4.00
N LEU A 126 15.26 -7.92 2.85
CA LEU A 126 15.94 -8.63 1.76
C LEU A 126 16.46 -7.65 0.69
N GLU A 127 16.80 -6.43 1.08
CA GLU A 127 17.41 -5.45 0.17
C GLU A 127 18.90 -5.79 0.00
N ASP A 128 19.33 -6.02 -1.24
CA ASP A 128 20.74 -6.15 -1.65
C ASP A 128 21.26 -4.81 -2.17
#